data_AF-A0A7C3X8K6-F1
#
_entry.id   AF-A0A7C3X8K6-F1
#
_cell.length_a   1.000
_cell.length_b   1.000
_cell.length_c   1.000
_cell.angle_alpha   90.00
_cell.angle_beta   90.00
_cell.angle_gamma   90.00
#
_symmetry.space_group_name_H-M   'P 1'
#
loop_
_entity.id
_entity.type
_entity.pdbx_description
1 polymer ?
#
loop_
_entity_poly.entity_id
_entity_poly.type
_entity_poly.pdbx_seq_one_letter_code
_entity_poly.pdbx_strand_id
1 'polypeptide(L)'
;MDLQKFLSSTFRPAQGPWIWVAIGLAAVGCVILFFVLQALPGRLRKALIATVTFLAGLFYALEFFWPVDPKTDENFLTFAVPTVGNVINVLAAFTLGLGVFSLVRIHTAKVMKLREGWENSLVLLASIVVMAVAGLWYEDTIFFRSLFRDVLNSFDAAMFATLAFFIISAAYRAFRIKSAEATLLMLAALIVMLGQIPIGQYLTHTLPEKGSFVSLFRLDNISNWLLLTVNAPATRAIGFGLGIGGLAIAMRLWLSLERGAFFEAKAED
;
A
#
# COMPACT_ATOMS: atom_id res chain seq x y z
N MET A 1 -24.81 -5.54 -32.24
CA MET A 1 -23.84 -6.61 -31.93
C MET A 1 -23.66 -6.58 -30.42
N ASP A 2 -24.21 -7.54 -29.68
CA ASP A 2 -24.17 -7.57 -28.21
C ASP A 2 -22.73 -7.42 -27.74
N LEU A 3 -22.41 -6.33 -27.02
CA LEU A 3 -21.09 -6.10 -26.44
C LEU A 3 -20.67 -7.31 -25.57
N GLN A 4 -21.63 -7.94 -24.89
CA GLN A 4 -21.45 -9.16 -24.12
C GLN A 4 -21.03 -10.36 -25.00
N LYS A 5 -21.61 -10.54 -26.19
CA LYS A 5 -21.23 -11.63 -27.11
C LYS A 5 -19.85 -11.39 -27.71
N PHE A 6 -19.51 -10.14 -28.03
CA PHE A 6 -18.18 -9.77 -28.54
C PHE A 6 -17.07 -9.96 -27.48
N LEU A 7 -17.30 -9.53 -26.25
CA LEU A 7 -16.32 -9.71 -25.17
C LEU A 7 -16.14 -11.19 -24.82
N SER A 8 -17.23 -11.94 -24.70
CA SER A 8 -17.18 -13.37 -24.39
C SER A 8 -16.66 -14.24 -25.54
N SER A 9 -16.61 -13.75 -26.79
CA SER A 9 -15.93 -14.45 -27.89
C SER A 9 -14.44 -14.12 -27.96
N THR A 10 -14.07 -12.87 -27.65
CA THR A 10 -12.69 -12.37 -27.80
C THR A 10 -11.78 -12.81 -26.64
N PHE A 11 -12.31 -12.87 -25.42
CA PHE A 11 -11.55 -13.22 -24.21
C PHE A 11 -11.71 -14.69 -23.77
N ARG A 12 -12.01 -15.59 -24.72
CA ARG A 12 -12.04 -17.03 -24.40
C ARG A 12 -10.62 -17.51 -24.12
N PRO A 13 -10.39 -18.26 -23.03
CA PRO A 13 -9.10 -18.87 -22.79
C PRO A 13 -8.80 -19.85 -23.94
N ALA A 14 -7.83 -19.49 -24.78
CA ALA A 14 -7.32 -20.40 -25.79
C ALA A 14 -6.73 -21.63 -25.09
N GLN A 15 -6.87 -22.81 -25.69
CA GLN A 15 -6.30 -24.05 -25.16
C GLN A 15 -5.36 -24.67 -26.19
N GLY A 16 -4.33 -25.38 -25.71
CA GLY A 16 -3.36 -26.08 -26.57
C GLY A 16 -2.35 -25.14 -27.26
N PRO A 17 -1.78 -25.55 -28.41
CA PRO A 17 -0.71 -24.80 -29.10
C PRO A 17 -1.11 -23.38 -29.52
N TRP A 18 -2.40 -23.13 -29.68
CA TRP A 18 -2.96 -21.82 -30.03
C TRP A 18 -2.70 -20.73 -28.99
N ILE A 19 -2.47 -21.10 -27.72
CA ILE A 19 -2.08 -20.14 -26.68
C ILE A 19 -0.78 -19.44 -27.06
N TRP A 20 0.23 -20.19 -27.48
CA TRP A 20 1.54 -19.64 -27.82
C TRP A 20 1.48 -18.69 -29.02
N VAL A 21 0.65 -19.02 -30.01
CA VAL A 21 0.39 -18.15 -31.16
C VAL A 21 -0.33 -16.88 -30.73
N ALA A 22 -1.34 -16.98 -29.85
CA ALA A 22 -2.06 -15.83 -29.32
C ALA A 22 -1.14 -14.91 -28.49
N ILE A 23 -0.28 -15.49 -27.64
CA ILE A 23 0.73 -14.74 -26.88
C ILE A 23 1.71 -14.04 -27.84
N GLY A 24 2.20 -14.74 -28.86
CA GLY A 24 3.10 -14.17 -29.85
C GLY A 24 2.48 -12.99 -30.62
N LEU A 25 1.24 -13.15 -31.09
CA LEU A 25 0.48 -12.09 -31.76
C LEU A 25 0.21 -10.91 -30.82
N ALA A 26 -0.16 -11.17 -29.57
CA ALA A 26 -0.36 -10.12 -28.58
C ALA A 26 0.94 -9.35 -28.30
N ALA A 27 2.08 -10.05 -28.19
CA ALA A 27 3.39 -9.41 -27.99
C ALA A 27 3.77 -8.52 -29.17
N VAL A 28 3.60 -8.99 -30.42
CA VAL A 28 3.82 -8.18 -31.62
C VAL A 28 2.88 -6.98 -31.64
N GLY A 29 1.60 -7.18 -31.33
CA GLY A 29 0.61 -6.11 -31.21
C GLY A 29 1.01 -5.05 -30.18
N CYS A 30 1.51 -5.46 -29.02
CA CYS A 30 2.03 -4.56 -27.98
C CYS A 30 3.24 -3.75 -28.46
N VAL A 31 4.17 -4.38 -29.18
CA VAL A 31 5.35 -3.69 -29.74
C VAL A 31 4.93 -2.65 -30.79
N ILE A 32 4.02 -3.02 -31.69
CA ILE A 32 3.47 -2.08 -32.69
C ILE A 32 2.76 -0.93 -31.99
N LEU A 33 1.88 -1.23 -31.03
CA LEU A 33 1.17 -0.21 -30.24
C LEU A 33 2.14 0.74 -29.54
N PHE A 34 3.22 0.21 -28.96
CA PHE A 34 4.25 1.01 -28.31
C PHE A 34 4.89 2.00 -29.28
N PHE A 35 5.31 1.56 -30.47
CA PHE A 35 5.88 2.45 -31.48
C PHE A 35 4.86 3.47 -32.01
N VAL A 36 3.60 3.05 -32.22
CA VAL A 36 2.52 3.96 -32.61
C VAL A 36 2.30 5.03 -31.54
N LEU A 37 2.22 4.65 -30.27
CA LEU A 37 2.07 5.60 -29.15
C LEU A 37 3.27 6.53 -29.00
N GLN A 38 4.49 6.09 -29.38
CA GLN A 38 5.66 6.96 -29.42
C GLN A 38 5.64 7.95 -30.59
N ALA A 39 5.05 7.56 -31.72
CA ALA A 39 4.89 8.42 -32.89
C ALA A 39 3.80 9.49 -32.69
N LEU A 40 2.89 9.31 -31.72
CA LEU A 40 1.83 10.29 -31.45
C LEU A 40 2.39 11.61 -30.87
N PRO A 41 1.82 12.76 -31.28
CA PRO A 41 2.10 14.05 -30.65
C PRO A 41 1.85 14.01 -29.13
N GLY A 42 2.70 14.69 -28.36
CA GLY A 42 2.66 14.63 -26.89
C GLY A 42 1.30 15.02 -26.28
N ARG A 43 0.56 15.92 -26.93
CA ARG A 43 -0.81 16.31 -26.51
C ARG A 43 -1.82 15.17 -26.66
N LEU A 44 -1.79 14.46 -27.78
CA LEU A 44 -2.70 13.35 -28.05
C LEU A 44 -2.39 12.14 -27.17
N ARG A 45 -1.10 11.85 -26.96
CA ARG A 45 -0.69 10.79 -26.01
C ARG A 45 -1.18 11.08 -24.59
N LYS A 46 -1.09 12.33 -24.13
CA LYS A 46 -1.61 12.75 -22.81
C LYS A 46 -3.12 12.57 -22.72
N ALA A 47 -3.86 13.05 -23.73
CA ALA A 47 -5.31 12.89 -23.77
C ALA A 47 -5.72 11.41 -23.78
N LEU A 48 -5.04 10.58 -24.58
CA LEU A 48 -5.28 9.15 -24.64
C LEU A 48 -5.06 8.47 -23.29
N ILE A 49 -3.92 8.73 -22.62
CA ILE A 49 -3.65 8.17 -21.29
C ILE A 49 -4.72 8.61 -20.29
N ALA A 50 -5.02 9.90 -20.24
CA ALA A 50 -6.04 10.43 -19.33
C ALA A 50 -7.42 9.82 -19.58
N THR A 51 -7.84 9.69 -20.84
CA THR A 51 -9.11 9.07 -21.20
C THR A 51 -9.14 7.58 -20.84
N VAL A 52 -8.09 6.83 -21.13
CA VAL A 52 -8.03 5.39 -20.80
C VAL A 52 -8.05 5.17 -19.29
N THR A 53 -7.25 5.93 -18.52
CA THR A 53 -7.24 5.84 -17.05
C THR A 53 -8.58 6.26 -16.45
N PHE A 54 -9.19 7.32 -16.99
CA PHE A 54 -10.51 7.77 -16.55
C PHE A 54 -11.58 6.70 -16.78
N LEU A 55 -11.66 6.14 -17.99
CA LEU A 55 -12.63 5.11 -18.35
C LEU A 55 -12.43 3.82 -17.54
N ALA A 56 -11.18 3.41 -17.30
CA ALA A 56 -10.86 2.25 -16.49
C ALA A 56 -11.38 2.39 -15.04
N GLY A 57 -11.15 3.55 -14.41
CA GLY A 57 -11.69 3.81 -13.08
C GLY A 57 -13.21 4.01 -13.07
N LEU A 58 -13.77 4.63 -14.13
CA LEU A 58 -15.21 4.86 -14.27
C LEU A 58 -15.98 3.53 -14.33
N PHE A 59 -15.42 2.50 -14.96
CA PHE A 59 -16.04 1.18 -15.00
C PHE A 59 -16.35 0.64 -13.59
N TYR A 60 -15.35 0.59 -12.70
CA TYR A 60 -15.56 0.12 -11.32
C TYR A 60 -16.39 1.07 -10.49
N ALA A 61 -16.26 2.38 -10.68
CA ALA A 61 -17.12 3.34 -9.99
C ALA A 61 -18.60 3.13 -10.36
N LEU A 62 -18.90 2.96 -11.65
CA LEU A 62 -20.26 2.68 -12.10
C LEU A 62 -20.75 1.32 -11.62
N GLU A 63 -19.94 0.28 -11.67
CA GLU A 63 -20.32 -1.04 -11.17
C GLU A 63 -20.63 -1.02 -9.67
N PHE A 64 -19.84 -0.28 -8.88
CA PHE A 64 -20.04 -0.18 -7.43
C PHE A 64 -21.27 0.67 -7.04
N PHE A 65 -21.48 1.82 -7.70
CA PHE A 65 -22.57 2.74 -7.35
C PHE A 65 -23.90 2.39 -8.03
N TRP A 66 -23.90 1.52 -9.05
CA TRP A 66 -25.14 1.15 -9.74
C TRP A 66 -25.96 0.16 -8.90
N PRO A 67 -27.28 0.37 -8.77
CA PRO A 67 -28.15 -0.54 -8.02
C PRO A 67 -28.10 -1.97 -8.55
N VAL A 68 -27.89 -2.90 -7.64
CA VAL A 68 -27.80 -4.32 -7.91
C VAL A 68 -29.19 -4.95 -7.86
N ASP A 69 -29.48 -5.94 -8.72
CA ASP A 69 -30.72 -6.72 -8.63
C ASP A 69 -30.70 -7.56 -7.34
N PRO A 70 -31.68 -7.38 -6.43
CA PRO A 70 -31.71 -8.09 -5.15
C PRO A 70 -31.77 -9.62 -5.26
N LYS A 71 -32.12 -10.17 -6.43
CA LYS A 71 -32.24 -11.63 -6.62
C LYS A 71 -30.95 -12.28 -7.08
N THR A 72 -30.15 -11.58 -7.88
CA THR A 72 -28.92 -12.13 -8.48
C THR A 72 -27.66 -11.57 -7.83
N ASP A 73 -27.77 -10.47 -7.08
CA ASP A 73 -26.64 -9.68 -6.60
C ASP A 73 -25.75 -9.19 -7.77
N GLU A 74 -26.35 -8.97 -8.95
CA GLU A 74 -25.66 -8.48 -10.15
C GLU A 74 -26.30 -7.22 -10.74
N ASN A 75 -25.51 -6.44 -11.49
CA ASN A 75 -25.95 -5.34 -12.34
C ASN A 75 -25.51 -5.54 -13.79
N PHE A 76 -25.85 -4.58 -14.66
CA PHE A 76 -25.55 -4.67 -16.09
C PHE A 76 -24.05 -4.62 -16.44
N LEU A 77 -23.16 -4.25 -15.51
CA LEU A 77 -21.70 -4.25 -15.68
C LEU A 77 -21.02 -5.47 -15.06
N THR A 78 -21.70 -6.18 -14.14
CA THR A 78 -21.14 -7.33 -13.40
C THR A 78 -20.60 -8.42 -14.33
N PHE A 79 -21.23 -8.63 -15.50
CA PHE A 79 -20.74 -9.61 -16.49
C PHE A 79 -19.31 -9.33 -16.99
N ALA A 80 -18.87 -8.07 -16.98
CA ALA A 80 -17.56 -7.65 -17.48
C ALA A 80 -16.50 -7.64 -16.37
N VAL A 81 -16.89 -7.68 -15.10
CA VAL A 81 -15.98 -7.64 -13.94
C VAL A 81 -14.88 -8.71 -14.00
N PRO A 82 -15.16 -9.99 -14.32
CA PRO A 82 -14.11 -11.00 -14.42
C PRO A 82 -13.08 -10.68 -15.53
N THR A 83 -13.56 -10.14 -16.66
CA THR A 83 -12.69 -9.81 -17.81
C THR A 83 -11.82 -8.60 -17.50
N VAL A 84 -12.40 -7.53 -16.96
CA VAL A 84 -11.67 -6.33 -16.57
C VAL A 84 -10.71 -6.63 -15.40
N GLY A 85 -11.13 -7.45 -14.45
CA GLY A 85 -10.30 -7.90 -13.33
C GLY A 85 -9.05 -8.67 -13.79
N ASN A 86 -9.17 -9.52 -14.81
CA ASN A 86 -7.99 -10.18 -15.40
C ASN A 86 -7.01 -9.18 -16.01
N VAL A 87 -7.49 -8.11 -16.65
CA VAL A 87 -6.63 -7.03 -17.16
C VAL A 87 -5.90 -6.33 -16.00
N ILE A 88 -6.60 -6.04 -14.89
CA ILE A 88 -5.99 -5.46 -13.70
C ILE A 88 -4.92 -6.37 -13.11
N ASN A 89 -5.16 -7.67 -13.02
CA ASN A 89 -4.17 -8.62 -12.50
C ASN A 89 -2.90 -8.63 -13.35
N VAL A 90 -3.04 -8.56 -14.67
CA VAL A 90 -1.90 -8.43 -15.59
C VAL A 90 -1.17 -7.10 -15.36
N LEU A 91 -1.90 -5.98 -15.27
CA LEU A 91 -1.30 -4.67 -14.98
C LEU A 91 -0.59 -4.65 -13.62
N ALA A 92 -1.14 -5.29 -12.59
CA ALA A 92 -0.54 -5.41 -11.26
C ALA A 92 0.78 -6.19 -11.32
N ALA A 93 0.82 -7.31 -12.05
CA ALA A 93 2.04 -8.09 -12.25
C ALA A 93 3.13 -7.26 -12.95
N PHE A 94 2.79 -6.52 -14.00
CA PHE A 94 3.73 -5.61 -14.68
C PHE A 94 4.20 -4.46 -13.78
N THR A 95 3.29 -3.91 -12.97
CA THR A 95 3.60 -2.81 -12.04
C THR A 95 4.59 -3.26 -10.97
N LEU A 96 4.40 -4.45 -10.40
CA LEU A 96 5.37 -5.05 -9.47
C LEU A 96 6.74 -5.26 -10.15
N GLY A 97 6.75 -5.79 -11.38
CA GLY A 97 7.97 -5.95 -12.17
C GLY A 97 8.71 -4.63 -12.41
N LEU A 98 7.99 -3.57 -12.78
CA LEU A 98 8.54 -2.22 -12.96
C LEU A 98 9.14 -1.68 -11.66
N GLY A 99 8.46 -1.93 -10.52
CA GLY A 99 8.95 -1.56 -9.19
C GLY A 99 10.29 -2.22 -8.87
N VAL A 100 10.38 -3.54 -9.05
CA VAL A 100 11.63 -4.30 -8.85
C VAL A 100 12.72 -3.80 -9.81
N PHE A 101 12.41 -3.64 -11.10
CA PHE A 101 13.37 -3.15 -12.09
C PHE A 101 13.91 -1.76 -11.72
N SER A 102 13.05 -0.84 -11.28
CA SER A 102 13.44 0.49 -10.85
C SER A 102 14.43 0.44 -9.68
N LEU A 103 14.12 -0.35 -8.64
CA LEU A 103 15.01 -0.54 -7.50
C LEU A 103 16.35 -1.13 -7.92
N VAL A 104 16.34 -2.22 -8.69
CA VAL A 104 17.56 -2.87 -9.17
C VAL A 104 18.40 -1.88 -9.98
N ARG A 105 17.81 -1.15 -10.93
CA ARG A 105 18.52 -0.18 -11.76
C ARG A 105 19.18 0.92 -10.93
N ILE A 106 18.43 1.54 -10.01
CA ILE A 106 18.92 2.66 -9.20
C ILE A 106 20.03 2.19 -8.24
N HIS A 107 19.79 1.09 -7.52
CA HIS A 107 20.73 0.60 -6.51
C HIS A 107 21.96 -0.05 -7.13
N THR A 108 21.85 -0.72 -8.28
CA THR A 108 23.01 -1.24 -9.02
C THR A 108 23.90 -0.09 -9.49
N ALA A 109 23.30 0.96 -10.08
CA ALA A 109 24.07 2.14 -10.48
C ALA A 109 24.74 2.84 -9.29
N LYS A 110 24.10 2.82 -8.11
CA LYS A 110 24.68 3.37 -6.88
C LYS A 110 25.89 2.57 -6.40
N VAL A 111 25.80 1.23 -6.43
CA VAL A 111 26.89 0.31 -6.07
C VAL A 111 28.06 0.42 -7.05
N MET A 112 27.80 0.39 -8.36
CA MET A 112 28.85 0.51 -9.38
C MET A 112 29.61 1.84 -9.30
N LYS A 113 28.95 2.91 -8.85
CA LYS A 113 29.55 4.25 -8.69
C LYS A 113 30.07 4.52 -7.28
N LEU A 114 30.00 3.54 -6.36
CA LEU A 114 30.42 3.66 -4.95
C LEU A 114 29.93 4.96 -4.28
N ARG A 115 28.68 5.34 -4.53
CA ARG A 115 28.08 6.53 -3.92
C ARG A 115 27.81 6.28 -2.43
N GLU A 116 27.74 7.34 -1.64
CA GLU A 116 27.49 7.27 -0.18
C GLU A 116 26.28 6.37 0.17
N GLY A 117 26.49 5.41 1.09
CA GLY A 117 25.49 4.40 1.44
C GLY A 117 25.29 3.33 0.36
N TRP A 118 26.34 2.96 -0.37
CA TRP A 118 26.31 1.89 -1.37
C TRP A 118 26.21 0.51 -0.70
N GLU A 119 26.78 0.36 0.50
CA GLU A 119 26.74 -0.85 1.30
C GLU A 119 25.30 -1.28 1.62
N ASN A 120 24.44 -0.32 2.00
CA ASN A 120 23.01 -0.56 2.21
C ASN A 120 22.31 -0.98 0.91
N SER A 121 22.78 -0.47 -0.23
CA SER A 121 22.24 -0.83 -1.54
C SER A 121 22.66 -2.23 -1.98
N LEU A 122 23.88 -2.65 -1.61
CA LEU A 122 24.33 -4.01 -1.82
C LEU A 122 23.49 -5.00 -1.00
N VAL A 123 23.23 -4.68 0.27
CA VAL A 123 22.36 -5.50 1.13
C VAL A 123 20.97 -5.63 0.52
N LEU A 124 20.36 -4.54 0.08
CA LEU A 124 19.04 -4.57 -0.58
C LEU A 124 19.04 -5.48 -1.81
N LEU A 125 20.02 -5.33 -2.72
CA LEU A 125 20.11 -6.16 -3.93
C LEU A 125 20.28 -7.64 -3.59
N ALA A 126 21.13 -7.96 -2.60
CA ALA A 126 21.30 -9.32 -2.12
C ALA A 126 19.99 -9.87 -1.52
N SER A 127 19.27 -9.08 -0.72
CA SER A 127 17.98 -9.47 -0.15
C SER A 127 16.92 -9.74 -1.21
N ILE A 128 16.88 -8.95 -2.30
CA ILE A 128 15.99 -9.20 -3.45
C ILE A 128 16.29 -10.57 -4.07
N VAL A 129 17.56 -10.88 -4.31
CA VAL A 129 17.97 -12.17 -4.90
C VAL A 129 17.65 -13.33 -3.96
N VAL A 130 17.98 -13.21 -2.66
CA VAL A 130 17.69 -14.24 -1.66
C VAL A 130 16.19 -14.50 -1.56
N MET A 131 15.37 -13.45 -1.51
CA MET A 131 13.93 -13.60 -1.44
C MET A 131 13.34 -14.19 -2.73
N ALA A 132 13.84 -13.78 -3.90
CA ALA A 132 13.40 -14.35 -5.18
C ALA A 132 13.73 -15.85 -5.27
N VAL A 133 14.93 -16.26 -4.87
CA VAL A 133 15.33 -17.68 -4.84
C VAL A 133 14.50 -18.45 -3.81
N ALA A 134 14.30 -17.89 -2.62
CA ALA A 134 13.49 -18.51 -1.58
C ALA A 134 12.02 -18.71 -2.04
N GLY A 135 11.42 -17.69 -2.65
CA GLY A 135 10.03 -17.76 -3.12
C GLY A 135 9.83 -18.70 -4.30
N LEU A 136 10.81 -18.84 -5.19
CA LEU A 136 10.68 -19.69 -6.39
C LEU A 136 11.02 -21.16 -6.16
N TRP A 137 11.97 -21.46 -5.26
CA TRP A 137 12.45 -22.84 -5.03
C TRP A 137 12.10 -23.41 -3.65
N TYR A 138 11.68 -22.58 -2.70
CA TYR A 138 11.53 -22.97 -1.29
C TYR A 138 10.22 -22.48 -0.65
N GLU A 139 9.20 -22.17 -1.44
CA GLU A 139 7.92 -21.56 -0.99
C GLU A 139 7.31 -22.25 0.24
N ASP A 140 7.28 -23.58 0.27
CA ASP A 140 6.64 -24.33 1.36
C ASP A 140 7.51 -24.52 2.62
N THR A 141 8.77 -24.10 2.56
CA THR A 141 9.76 -24.42 3.60
C THR A 141 9.75 -23.45 4.78
N ILE A 142 10.31 -23.90 5.91
CA ILE A 142 10.58 -23.04 7.07
C ILE A 142 11.51 -21.89 6.69
N PHE A 143 12.44 -22.11 5.77
CA PHE A 143 13.38 -21.09 5.30
C PHE A 143 12.65 -19.90 4.67
N PHE A 144 11.72 -20.14 3.74
CA PHE A 144 10.90 -19.06 3.17
C PHE A 144 10.04 -18.38 4.22
N ARG A 145 9.37 -19.14 5.11
CA ARG A 145 8.53 -18.56 6.17
C ARG A 145 9.32 -17.66 7.11
N SER A 146 10.53 -18.07 7.52
CA SER A 146 11.35 -17.25 8.40
C SER A 146 11.91 -16.01 7.71
N LEU A 147 12.32 -16.10 6.44
CA LEU A 147 12.72 -14.93 5.67
C LEU A 147 11.54 -13.96 5.42
N PHE A 148 10.37 -14.48 5.12
CA PHE A 148 9.22 -13.65 4.76
C PHE A 148 8.49 -13.08 5.97
N ARG A 149 8.29 -13.86 7.03
CA ARG A 149 7.54 -13.44 8.22
C ARG A 149 8.46 -12.91 9.31
N ASP A 150 9.43 -13.69 9.75
CA ASP A 150 10.18 -13.37 10.97
C ASP A 150 11.13 -12.19 10.74
N VAL A 151 11.85 -12.20 9.61
CA VAL A 151 12.75 -11.10 9.23
C VAL A 151 11.95 -9.82 8.92
N LEU A 152 10.84 -9.91 8.18
CA LEU A 152 9.98 -8.76 7.91
C LEU A 152 9.43 -8.14 9.20
N ASN A 153 8.88 -8.97 10.10
CA ASN A 153 8.39 -8.52 11.40
C ASN A 153 9.49 -7.86 12.23
N SER A 154 10.72 -8.38 12.17
CA SER A 154 11.86 -7.79 12.88
C SER A 154 12.25 -6.44 12.31
N PHE A 155 12.22 -6.27 10.98
CA PHE A 155 12.46 -4.97 10.33
C PHE A 155 11.35 -3.96 10.63
N ASP A 156 10.08 -4.38 10.59
CA ASP A 156 8.95 -3.53 10.96
C ASP A 156 9.09 -3.09 12.42
N ALA A 157 9.39 -4.02 13.33
CA ALA A 157 9.62 -3.70 14.74
C ALA A 157 10.79 -2.73 14.93
N ALA A 158 11.88 -2.88 14.19
CA ALA A 158 13.02 -1.95 14.23
C ALA A 158 12.65 -0.55 13.73
N MET A 159 11.89 -0.46 12.63
CA MET A 159 11.39 0.82 12.12
C MET A 159 10.44 1.50 13.12
N PHE A 160 9.49 0.76 13.68
CA PHE A 160 8.58 1.25 14.71
C PHE A 160 9.31 1.66 15.99
N ALA A 161 10.28 0.88 16.45
CA ALA A 161 11.08 1.20 17.64
C ALA A 161 11.90 2.48 17.43
N THR A 162 12.52 2.63 16.26
CA THR A 162 13.29 3.84 15.92
C THR A 162 12.39 5.07 15.83
N LEU A 163 11.22 4.95 15.19
CA LEU A 163 10.23 6.02 15.13
C LEU A 163 9.73 6.40 16.53
N ALA A 164 9.37 5.41 17.35
CA ALA A 164 8.93 5.62 18.73
C ALA A 164 10.02 6.31 19.57
N PHE A 165 11.27 5.86 19.47
CA PHE A 165 12.40 6.49 20.14
C PHE A 165 12.55 7.97 19.77
N PHE A 166 12.48 8.32 18.48
CA PHE A 166 12.58 9.71 18.04
C PHE A 166 11.37 10.56 18.47
N ILE A 167 10.15 10.03 18.38
CA ILE A 167 8.94 10.72 18.85
C ILE A 167 9.04 10.99 20.36
N ILE A 168 9.40 9.98 21.16
CA ILE A 168 9.52 10.11 22.61
C ILE A 168 10.65 11.07 22.98
N SER A 169 11.81 10.98 22.32
CA SER A 169 12.94 11.88 22.58
C SER A 169 12.60 13.34 22.26
N ALA A 170 11.95 13.58 21.12
CA ALA A 170 11.48 14.91 20.74
C ALA A 170 10.40 15.43 21.70
N ALA A 171 9.41 14.59 22.05
CA ALA A 171 8.35 14.91 22.99
C ALA A 171 8.90 15.23 24.37
N TYR A 172 9.82 14.41 24.90
CA TYR A 172 10.47 14.66 26.19
C TYR A 172 11.20 16.00 26.19
N ARG A 173 11.98 16.30 25.14
CA ARG A 173 12.66 17.59 25.01
C ARG A 173 11.69 18.78 24.89
N ALA A 174 10.54 18.59 24.25
CA ALA A 174 9.51 19.62 24.08
C ALA A 174 8.67 19.85 25.36
N PHE A 175 8.39 18.79 26.12
CA PHE A 175 7.51 18.79 27.30
C PHE A 175 8.24 18.89 28.64
N ARG A 176 9.57 18.81 28.66
CA ARG A 176 10.36 18.99 29.89
C ARG A 176 10.13 20.40 30.47
N ILE A 177 9.19 20.45 31.41
CA ILE A 177 8.94 21.49 32.42
C ILE A 177 8.87 22.90 31.80
N LYS A 178 7.78 23.14 31.06
CA LYS A 178 7.39 24.49 30.63
C LYS A 178 6.00 24.90 31.09
N SER A 179 5.11 23.95 31.42
CA SER A 179 3.76 24.24 31.91
C SER A 179 3.11 23.07 32.68
N ALA A 180 2.03 23.37 33.41
CA ALA A 180 1.24 22.38 34.13
C ALA A 180 0.54 21.40 33.17
N GLU A 181 0.08 21.87 32.01
CA GLU A 181 -0.58 21.03 31.00
C GLU A 181 0.40 20.01 30.40
N ALA A 182 1.64 20.42 30.10
CA ALA A 182 2.66 19.51 29.57
C ALA A 182 3.01 18.39 30.57
N THR A 183 3.00 18.71 31.87
CA THR A 183 3.25 17.73 32.94
C THR A 183 2.11 16.73 33.05
N LEU A 184 0.86 17.20 32.96
CA LEU A 184 -0.31 16.34 32.93
C LEU A 184 -0.28 15.35 31.75
N LEU A 185 0.06 15.84 30.55
CA LEU A 185 0.19 15.00 29.37
C LEU A 185 1.33 13.98 29.50
N MET A 186 2.46 14.37 30.09
CA MET A 186 3.59 13.46 30.34
C MET A 186 3.20 12.34 31.33
N LEU A 187 2.50 12.68 32.41
CA LEU A 187 2.00 11.70 33.37
C LEU A 187 0.99 10.75 32.72
N ALA A 188 0.05 11.27 31.92
CA ALA A 188 -0.90 10.45 31.18
C ALA A 188 -0.19 9.47 30.23
N ALA A 189 0.84 9.93 29.50
CA ALA A 189 1.65 9.07 28.65
C ALA A 189 2.41 7.98 29.43
N LEU A 190 2.97 8.33 30.59
CA LEU A 190 3.67 7.38 31.46
C LEU A 190 2.72 6.29 32.00
N ILE A 191 1.50 6.67 32.40
CA ILE A 191 0.47 5.72 32.83
C ILE A 191 0.08 4.79 31.67
N VAL A 192 -0.11 5.34 30.46
CA VAL A 192 -0.46 4.53 29.29
C VAL A 192 0.64 3.52 28.96
N MET A 193 1.90 3.97 28.91
CA MET A 193 3.04 3.09 28.62
C MET A 193 3.20 1.98 29.67
N LEU A 194 3.04 2.31 30.95
CA LEU A 194 3.08 1.30 32.02
C LEU A 194 1.93 0.30 31.91
N GLY A 195 0.70 0.75 31.63
CA GLY A 195 -0.47 -0.13 31.52
C GLY A 195 -0.46 -1.06 30.29
N GLN A 196 0.39 -0.80 29.29
CA GLN A 196 0.52 -1.63 28.09
C GLN A 196 1.66 -2.65 28.15
N ILE A 197 2.53 -2.58 29.18
CA ILE A 197 3.64 -3.54 29.36
C ILE A 197 3.33 -4.54 30.48
N PRO A 198 3.83 -5.80 30.38
CA PRO A 198 3.59 -6.82 31.40
C PRO A 198 4.02 -6.42 32.82
N ILE A 199 5.02 -5.55 32.95
CA ILE A 199 5.51 -5.06 34.24
C ILE A 199 4.46 -4.19 34.95
N GLY A 200 3.75 -3.31 34.24
CA GLY A 200 2.72 -2.46 34.87
C GLY A 200 1.48 -3.25 35.29
N GLN A 201 1.15 -4.30 34.52
CA GLN A 201 0.13 -5.28 34.88
C GLN A 201 0.50 -6.01 36.16
N TYR A 202 1.76 -6.47 36.27
CA TYR A 202 2.26 -7.13 37.48
C TYR A 202 2.22 -6.20 38.71
N LEU A 203 2.54 -4.91 38.58
CA LEU A 203 2.49 -3.96 39.69
C LEU A 203 1.08 -3.75 40.26
N THR A 204 0.03 -3.96 39.46
CA THR A 204 -1.37 -3.76 39.87
C THR A 204 -2.18 -5.04 39.93
N HIS A 205 -1.51 -6.22 39.92
CA HIS A 205 -2.16 -7.53 39.93
C HIS A 205 -3.02 -7.79 41.18
N THR A 206 -2.67 -7.16 42.30
CA THR A 206 -3.38 -7.29 43.59
C THR A 206 -4.75 -6.63 43.59
N LEU A 207 -5.03 -5.75 42.63
CA LEU A 207 -6.31 -5.09 42.50
C LEU A 207 -7.30 -5.95 41.69
N PRO A 208 -8.61 -5.94 42.00
CA PRO A 208 -9.60 -6.75 41.29
C PRO A 208 -9.68 -6.37 39.80
N GLU A 209 -9.83 -7.37 38.92
CA GLU A 209 -9.90 -7.14 37.47
C GLU A 209 -11.20 -6.46 37.04
N LYS A 210 -12.35 -6.82 37.64
CA LYS A 210 -13.69 -6.30 37.27
C LYS A 210 -14.62 -6.22 38.48
N GLY A 211 -15.57 -5.28 38.46
CA GLY A 211 -16.75 -5.27 39.32
C GLY A 211 -16.67 -4.46 40.63
N SER A 212 -15.49 -3.95 41.01
CA SER A 212 -15.32 -3.08 42.20
C SER A 212 -14.77 -1.71 41.79
N PHE A 213 -15.14 -0.64 42.50
CA PHE A 213 -14.61 0.73 42.27
C PHE A 213 -13.08 0.77 42.25
N VAL A 214 -12.43 -0.10 43.04
CA VAL A 214 -10.97 -0.20 43.13
C VAL A 214 -10.32 -0.73 41.83
N SER A 215 -11.07 -1.43 40.98
CA SER A 215 -10.58 -1.91 39.68
C SER A 215 -10.25 -0.77 38.71
N LEU A 216 -10.83 0.42 38.91
CA LEU A 216 -10.51 1.62 38.12
C LEU A 216 -9.07 2.09 38.30
N PHE A 217 -8.43 1.75 39.42
CA PHE A 217 -7.05 2.16 39.72
C PHE A 217 -5.99 1.19 39.17
N ARG A 218 -6.40 0.10 38.52
CA ARG A 218 -5.47 -0.75 37.77
C ARG A 218 -4.91 0.04 36.59
N LEU A 219 -3.58 0.03 36.42
CA LEU A 219 -2.90 0.77 35.36
C LEU A 219 -3.44 0.38 33.97
N ASP A 220 -3.78 -0.90 33.79
CA ASP A 220 -4.36 -1.46 32.57
C ASP A 220 -5.71 -0.81 32.23
N ASN A 221 -6.57 -0.64 33.24
CA ASN A 221 -7.91 -0.08 33.08
C ASN A 221 -7.85 1.43 32.81
N ILE A 222 -6.96 2.16 33.50
CA ILE A 222 -6.75 3.61 33.24
C ILE A 222 -6.18 3.81 31.83
N SER A 223 -5.18 3.02 31.44
CA SER A 223 -4.59 3.07 30.10
C SER A 223 -5.63 2.79 29.02
N ASN A 224 -6.42 1.73 29.19
CA ASN A 224 -7.50 1.40 28.26
C ASN A 224 -8.58 2.48 28.20
N TRP A 225 -8.96 3.07 29.34
CA TRP A 225 -9.92 4.18 29.34
C TRP A 225 -9.37 5.40 28.59
N LEU A 226 -8.11 5.76 28.81
CA LEU A 226 -7.46 6.87 28.11
C LEU A 226 -7.39 6.59 26.59
N LEU A 227 -7.01 5.38 26.19
CA LEU A 227 -6.84 5.00 24.79
C LEU A 227 -8.17 4.82 24.04
N LEU A 228 -9.22 4.32 24.69
CA LEU A 228 -10.49 4.00 24.03
C LEU A 228 -11.54 5.08 24.18
N THR A 229 -11.44 5.94 25.20
CA THR A 229 -12.42 7.01 25.44
C THR A 229 -11.83 8.37 25.08
N VAL A 230 -10.70 8.74 25.69
CA VAL A 230 -10.11 10.08 25.53
C VAL A 230 -9.45 10.23 24.15
N ASN A 231 -8.75 9.20 23.68
CA ASN A 231 -8.09 9.21 22.38
C ASN A 231 -9.03 8.92 21.19
N ALA A 232 -10.22 8.34 21.42
CA ALA A 232 -11.15 7.97 20.34
C ALA A 232 -11.59 9.13 19.41
N PRO A 233 -11.88 10.35 19.91
CA PRO A 233 -12.17 11.48 19.03
C PRO A 233 -10.99 11.83 18.12
N ALA A 234 -9.76 11.78 18.65
CA ALA A 234 -8.55 12.10 17.90
C ALA A 234 -8.26 11.04 16.82
N THR A 235 -8.36 9.75 17.15
CA THR A 235 -8.16 8.67 16.16
C THR A 235 -9.21 8.71 15.06
N ARG A 236 -10.47 9.03 15.38
CA ARG A 236 -11.53 9.26 14.39
C ARG A 236 -11.23 10.46 13.49
N ALA A 237 -10.76 11.56 14.04
CA ALA A 237 -10.37 12.74 13.27
C ALA A 237 -9.19 12.45 12.33
N ILE A 238 -8.17 11.75 12.81
CA ILE A 238 -7.03 11.29 11.98
C ILE A 238 -7.52 10.36 10.87
N GLY A 239 -8.35 9.37 11.20
CA GLY A 239 -8.91 8.44 10.21
C GLY A 239 -9.73 9.14 9.13
N PHE A 240 -10.56 10.12 9.53
CA PHE A 240 -11.32 10.95 8.59
C PHE A 240 -10.40 11.80 7.71
N GLY A 241 -9.39 12.45 8.30
CA GLY A 241 -8.41 13.27 7.57
C GLY A 241 -7.59 12.44 6.57
N LEU A 242 -7.13 11.26 6.98
CA LEU A 242 -6.45 10.31 6.10
C LEU A 242 -7.38 9.81 4.98
N GLY A 243 -8.65 9.54 5.30
CA GLY A 243 -9.66 9.13 4.31
C GLY A 243 -9.87 10.20 3.24
N ILE A 244 -10.12 11.46 3.64
CA ILE A 244 -10.29 12.58 2.70
C ILE A 244 -9.00 12.84 1.91
N GLY A 245 -7.84 12.83 2.57
CA GLY A 245 -6.54 13.02 1.92
C GLY A 245 -6.26 11.94 0.88
N GLY A 246 -6.56 10.68 1.21
CA GLY A 246 -6.46 9.54 0.30
C GLY A 246 -7.41 9.68 -0.89
N LEU A 247 -8.67 10.05 -0.66
CA LEU A 247 -9.64 10.32 -1.74
C LEU A 247 -9.16 11.47 -2.65
N ALA A 248 -8.61 12.54 -2.09
CA ALA A 248 -8.11 13.67 -2.88
C ALA A 248 -6.93 13.27 -3.79
N ILE A 249 -6.00 12.45 -3.30
CA ILE A 249 -4.87 11.94 -4.09
C ILE A 249 -5.38 10.96 -5.15
N ALA A 250 -6.27 10.03 -4.77
CA ALA A 250 -6.86 9.07 -5.70
C ALA A 250 -7.62 9.78 -6.83
N MET A 251 -8.38 10.84 -6.53
CA MET A 251 -9.06 11.62 -7.55
C MET A 251 -8.09 12.35 -8.47
N ARG A 252 -6.99 12.90 -7.93
CA ARG A 252 -5.95 13.57 -8.72
C ARG A 252 -5.26 12.60 -9.68
N LEU A 253 -4.98 11.38 -9.21
CA LEU A 253 -4.42 10.30 -10.03
C LEU A 253 -5.42 9.83 -11.09
N TRP A 254 -6.68 9.59 -10.71
CA TRP A 254 -7.72 9.09 -11.60
C TRP A 254 -8.04 10.08 -12.73
N LEU A 255 -8.09 11.39 -12.43
CA LEU A 255 -8.29 12.45 -13.42
C LEU A 255 -6.99 12.84 -14.16
N SER A 256 -5.87 12.15 -13.90
CA SER A 256 -4.56 12.42 -14.51
C SER A 256 -4.13 13.90 -14.36
N LEU A 257 -4.45 14.51 -13.21
CA LEU A 257 -4.11 15.89 -12.91
C LEU A 257 -2.68 16.05 -12.39
N GLU A 258 -2.02 14.95 -12.02
CA GLU A 258 -0.61 14.96 -11.63
C GLU A 258 0.30 15.17 -12.83
N ARG A 259 1.04 16.28 -12.81
CA ARG A 259 2.08 16.57 -13.79
C ARG A 259 3.34 15.78 -13.40
N GLY A 260 3.59 14.65 -14.03
CA GLY A 260 4.86 13.93 -13.90
C GLY A 260 6.05 14.73 -14.45
N ALA A 261 7.24 14.57 -13.85
CA ALA A 261 8.51 15.19 -14.28
C ALA A 261 8.90 14.87 -15.74
N PHE A 262 8.33 13.81 -16.32
CA PHE A 262 8.48 13.47 -17.74
C PHE A 262 7.89 14.50 -18.71
N PHE A 263 7.13 15.48 -18.22
CA PHE A 263 6.36 16.40 -19.07
C PHE A 263 6.96 17.80 -19.21
N GLU A 264 8.00 18.14 -18.45
CA GLU A 264 8.69 19.43 -18.55
C GLU A 264 9.86 19.38 -19.54
N ALA A 265 10.58 18.25 -19.62
CA ALA A 265 11.75 18.09 -20.49
C ALA A 265 11.46 18.16 -22.00
N LYS A 266 10.20 18.26 -22.43
CA LYS A 266 9.81 18.41 -23.85
C LYS A 266 9.05 19.71 -24.15
N ALA A 267 8.98 20.61 -23.17
CA ALA A 267 8.43 21.95 -23.35
C ALA A 267 9.53 23.02 -23.54
N GLU A 268 10.80 22.62 -23.42
CA GLU A 268 11.98 23.49 -23.60
C GLU A 268 12.68 23.32 -24.97
N ASP A 269 12.14 22.50 -25.87
CA ASP A 269 12.55 22.40 -27.29
C ASP A 269 11.41 22.89 -28.19
#